data_AF-A0A348TT46-F1
#
_entry.id   AF-A0A348TT46-F1
#
_cell.length_a   1.000
_cell.length_b   1.000
_cell.length_c   1.000
_cell.angle_alpha   90.00
_cell.angle_beta   90.00
_cell.angle_gamma   90.00
#
_symmetry.space_group_name_H-M   'P 1'
#
loop_
_entity.id
_entity.type
_entity.pdbx_description
1 polymer ?
#
loop_
_entity_poly.entity_id
_entity_poly.type
_entity_poly.pdbx_seq_one_letter_code
_entity_poly.pdbx_strand_id
1 'polypeptide(L)'
;RHGFTVVKDFAPSNPHWQIFHPLLESEGNTPFLFSKVYNEAPNPSSGYVAVMVCDSANEACPVVLGAAARFPLTFVDPKRSDGTPECSAVYDATLKEIASEMGYLVRQLA
;
A
#
# COMPACT_ATOMS: atom_id res chain seq x y z
N ARG A 1 11.15 -5.89 -8.37
CA ARG A 1 10.77 -5.70 -9.81
C ARG A 1 10.61 -4.20 -10.04
N HIS A 2 10.63 -3.70 -11.29
CA HIS A 2 10.42 -2.26 -11.61
C HIS A 2 11.42 -1.25 -10.99
N GLY A 3 12.67 -1.65 -10.72
CA GLY A 3 13.72 -0.74 -10.22
C GLY A 3 13.67 -0.42 -8.72
N PHE A 4 12.69 -0.93 -7.98
CA PHE A 4 12.62 -0.78 -6.53
C PHE A 4 13.61 -1.70 -5.80
N THR A 5 14.28 -1.14 -4.80
CA THR A 5 15.05 -1.83 -3.78
C THR A 5 14.11 -2.27 -2.66
N VAL A 6 14.33 -3.49 -2.15
CA VAL A 6 13.56 -4.06 -1.05
C VAL A 6 14.52 -4.51 0.04
N VAL A 7 14.39 -3.94 1.23
CA VAL A 7 15.12 -4.36 2.44
C VAL A 7 14.11 -4.98 3.39
N LYS A 8 14.40 -6.21 3.85
CA LYS A 8 13.55 -6.94 4.81
C LYS A 8 14.21 -6.91 6.18
N ASP A 9 13.44 -6.56 7.20
CA ASP A 9 13.86 -6.73 8.59
C ASP A 9 13.40 -8.09 9.14
N PHE A 10 14.19 -8.66 10.07
CA PHE A 10 14.00 -9.99 10.65
C PHE A 10 13.06 -9.96 11.87
N ALA A 11 11.93 -9.26 11.76
CA ALA A 11 10.86 -9.39 12.74
C ALA A 11 10.22 -10.80 12.63
N PRO A 12 10.16 -11.59 13.73
CA PRO A 12 9.88 -13.03 13.66
C PRO A 12 8.43 -13.41 13.30
N SER A 13 7.45 -12.53 13.54
CA SER A 13 6.03 -12.83 13.34
C SER A 13 5.28 -11.84 12.44
N ASN A 14 5.82 -10.65 12.22
CA ASN A 14 5.25 -9.61 11.36
C ASN A 14 6.36 -9.02 10.49
N PRO A 15 6.50 -9.40 9.22
CA PRO A 15 7.61 -8.95 8.40
C PRO A 15 7.51 -7.45 8.13
N HIS A 16 8.61 -6.74 8.37
CA HIS A 16 8.74 -5.32 8.05
C HIS A 16 9.61 -5.15 6.80
N TRP A 17 9.26 -4.16 5.99
CA TRP A 17 9.90 -3.91 4.71
C TRP A 17 10.22 -2.43 4.53
N GLN A 18 11.34 -2.12 3.90
CA GLN A 18 11.56 -0.83 3.28
C GLN A 18 11.59 -1.05 1.76
N ILE A 19 10.75 -0.32 1.05
CA ILE A 19 10.60 -0.43 -0.40
C ILE A 19 10.76 0.96 -0.98
N PHE A 20 11.82 1.18 -1.77
CA PHE A 20 12.14 2.50 -2.30
C PHE A 20 12.81 2.43 -3.67
N HIS A 21 12.66 3.49 -4.46
CA HIS A 21 13.40 3.64 -5.70
C HIS A 21 14.68 4.45 -5.42
N PRO A 22 15.87 3.95 -5.77
CA PRO A 22 17.14 4.58 -5.36
C PRO A 22 17.41 5.95 -6.02
N LEU A 23 16.66 6.31 -7.06
CA LEU A 23 16.70 7.66 -7.64
C LEU A 23 15.82 8.68 -6.91
N LEU A 24 14.91 8.22 -6.03
CA LEU A 24 13.96 9.07 -5.29
C LEU A 24 14.32 9.15 -3.80
N GLU A 25 14.73 8.03 -3.21
CA GLU A 25 14.93 7.88 -1.77
C GLU A 25 16.11 6.94 -1.45
N SER A 26 16.50 6.92 -0.19
CA SER A 26 17.55 6.05 0.37
C SER A 26 16.97 5.16 1.48
N GLU A 27 17.67 4.11 1.88
CA GLU A 27 17.24 3.27 3.00
C GLU A 27 17.03 4.09 4.29
N GLY A 28 17.92 5.05 4.57
CA GLY A 28 17.89 5.83 5.81
C GLY A 28 16.70 6.79 5.96
N ASN A 29 16.01 7.14 4.88
CA ASN A 29 14.81 7.99 4.90
C ASN A 29 13.52 7.25 4.45
N THR A 30 13.61 5.96 4.15
CA THR A 30 12.43 5.14 3.79
C THR A 30 11.77 4.60 5.06
N PRO A 31 10.45 4.80 5.27
CA PRO A 31 9.76 4.26 6.44
C PRO A 31 9.60 2.73 6.35
N PHE A 32 9.50 2.08 7.50
CA PHE A 32 9.14 0.66 7.57
C PHE A 32 7.64 0.45 7.28
N LEU A 33 7.37 -0.42 6.32
CA LEU A 33 6.05 -0.88 5.90
C LEU A 33 5.77 -2.24 6.52
N PHE A 34 4.68 -2.34 7.27
CA PHE A 34 4.25 -3.58 7.93
C PHE A 34 2.76 -3.56 8.24
N SER A 35 2.18 -4.74 8.40
CA SER A 35 0.76 -4.90 8.71
C SER A 35 0.49 -4.50 10.16
N LYS A 36 -0.49 -3.62 10.37
CA LYS A 36 -0.92 -3.12 11.69
C LYS A 36 -2.34 -2.55 11.62
N VAL A 37 -3.01 -2.43 12.76
CA VAL A 37 -4.33 -1.78 12.80
C VAL A 37 -4.14 -0.26 12.61
N TYR A 38 -4.99 0.36 11.79
CA TYR A 38 -4.80 1.76 11.39
C TYR A 38 -4.83 2.74 12.57
N ASN A 39 -5.58 2.44 13.64
CA ASN A 39 -5.73 3.28 14.83
C ASN A 39 -4.77 2.91 15.98
N GLU A 40 -3.80 2.02 15.74
CA GLU A 40 -2.77 1.64 16.71
C GLU A 40 -1.45 2.37 16.44
N ALA A 41 -0.65 2.54 17.49
CA ALA A 41 0.71 3.02 17.37
C ALA A 41 1.54 2.06 16.45
N PRO A 42 2.46 2.57 15.62
CA PRO A 42 2.95 3.94 15.55
C PRO A 42 2.20 4.84 14.55
N ASN A 43 1.00 4.46 14.08
CA ASN A 43 0.27 5.31 13.14
C ASN A 43 -0.14 6.64 13.81
N PRO A 44 -0.16 7.74 13.07
CA PRO A 44 -0.65 9.01 13.59
C PRO A 44 -2.13 8.92 13.93
N SER A 45 -2.56 9.58 15.00
CA SER A 45 -3.97 9.65 15.40
C SER A 45 -4.78 10.65 14.59
N SER A 46 -4.14 11.58 13.86
CA SER A 46 -4.78 12.56 12.99
C SER A 46 -3.85 13.10 11.91
N GLY A 47 -4.40 13.74 10.88
CA GLY A 47 -3.62 14.44 9.84
C GLY A 47 -3.03 13.53 8.77
N TYR A 48 -3.55 12.31 8.63
CA TYR A 48 -3.10 11.34 7.62
C TYR A 48 -4.13 11.17 6.49
N VAL A 49 -3.70 10.57 5.38
CA VAL A 49 -4.59 10.23 4.27
C VAL A 49 -4.91 8.74 4.34
N ALA A 50 -6.19 8.41 4.28
CA ALA A 50 -6.65 7.02 4.21
C ALA A 50 -6.94 6.64 2.75
N VAL A 51 -6.19 5.66 2.22
CA VAL A 51 -6.44 5.10 0.89
C VAL A 51 -7.02 3.71 1.05
N MET A 52 -8.26 3.53 0.59
CA MET A 52 -8.97 2.25 0.70
C MET A 52 -8.78 1.49 -0.61
N VAL A 53 -7.90 0.49 -0.61
CA VAL A 53 -7.46 -0.21 -1.83
C VAL A 53 -8.29 -1.44 -2.21
N CYS A 54 -9.09 -1.99 -1.30
CA CYS A 54 -9.95 -3.14 -1.56
C CYS A 54 -11.40 -2.85 -1.15
N ASP A 55 -12.34 -3.49 -1.85
CA ASP A 55 -13.77 -3.35 -1.59
C ASP A 55 -14.12 -3.72 -0.15
N SER A 56 -13.53 -4.80 0.38
CA SER A 56 -13.77 -5.25 1.75
C SER A 56 -13.36 -4.21 2.79
N ALA A 57 -12.22 -3.52 2.62
CA ALA A 57 -11.80 -2.47 3.53
C ALA A 57 -12.67 -1.21 3.38
N ASN A 58 -13.04 -0.86 2.14
CA ASN A 58 -13.89 0.29 1.86
C ASN A 58 -15.29 0.13 2.50
N GLU A 59 -15.89 -1.06 2.41
CA GLU A 59 -17.19 -1.39 3.01
C GLU A 59 -17.12 -1.53 4.54
N ALA A 60 -16.07 -2.16 5.06
CA ALA A 60 -15.91 -2.37 6.50
C ALA A 60 -15.63 -1.06 7.27
N CYS A 61 -15.12 -0.02 6.61
CA CYS A 61 -14.72 1.22 7.26
C CYS A 61 -15.19 2.46 6.45
N PRO A 62 -16.48 2.83 6.55
CA PRO A 62 -17.01 4.03 5.89
C PRO A 62 -16.43 5.33 6.48
N VAL A 63 -15.99 5.30 7.74
CA VAL A 63 -15.40 6.45 8.45
C VAL A 63 -14.05 6.05 9.04
N VAL A 64 -13.00 6.78 8.66
CA VAL A 64 -11.64 6.61 9.18
C VAL A 64 -11.30 7.81 10.06
N LEU A 65 -11.37 7.65 11.38
CA LEU A 65 -11.20 8.75 12.34
C LEU A 65 -9.77 9.30 12.29
N GLY A 66 -9.64 10.63 12.17
CA GLY A 66 -8.37 11.32 12.10
C GLY A 66 -7.79 11.48 10.69
N ALA A 67 -8.38 10.83 9.68
CA ALA A 67 -7.97 11.06 8.30
C ALA A 67 -8.38 12.46 7.82
N ALA A 68 -7.43 13.21 7.26
CA ALA A 68 -7.68 14.50 6.61
C ALA A 68 -8.41 14.34 5.26
N ALA A 69 -8.16 13.22 4.59
CA ALA A 69 -8.84 12.83 3.36
C ALA A 69 -8.97 11.29 3.29
N ARG A 70 -10.04 10.83 2.64
CA ARG A 70 -10.31 9.41 2.41
C ARG A 70 -10.56 9.19 0.92
N PHE A 71 -9.74 8.35 0.30
CA PHE A 71 -9.83 8.04 -1.13
C PHE A 71 -10.15 6.55 -1.32
N PRO A 72 -11.33 6.22 -1.85
CA PRO A 72 -11.61 4.86 -2.30
C PRO A 72 -10.94 4.62 -3.65
N LEU A 73 -9.93 3.76 -3.68
CA LEU A 73 -9.27 3.26 -4.90
C LEU A 73 -9.47 1.75 -4.93
N THR A 74 -10.68 1.33 -5.26
CA THR A 74 -11.09 -0.06 -5.14
C THR A 74 -10.46 -0.92 -6.24
N PHE A 75 -9.53 -1.78 -5.86
CA PHE A 75 -8.96 -2.82 -6.70
C PHE A 75 -9.41 -4.19 -6.19
N VAL A 76 -9.51 -5.17 -7.10
CA VAL A 76 -9.78 -6.53 -6.66
C VAL A 76 -8.50 -7.13 -6.06
N ASP A 77 -8.61 -7.62 -4.83
CA ASP A 77 -7.48 -8.19 -4.09
C ASP A 77 -6.82 -9.34 -4.89
N PRO A 78 -5.53 -9.22 -5.28
CA PRO A 78 -4.85 -10.23 -6.07
C PRO A 78 -4.70 -11.56 -5.32
N LYS A 79 -4.85 -11.55 -3.99
CA LYS A 79 -4.89 -12.73 -3.12
C LYS A 79 -5.90 -13.78 -3.57
N ARG A 80 -6.95 -13.40 -4.31
CA ARG A 80 -7.89 -14.34 -4.94
C ARG A 80 -7.22 -15.42 -5.80
N SER A 81 -6.00 -15.16 -6.26
CA SER A 81 -5.21 -16.04 -7.13
C SER A 81 -4.15 -16.84 -6.38
N ASP A 82 -4.07 -16.73 -5.06
CA ASP A 82 -3.09 -17.47 -4.26
C ASP A 82 -3.20 -18.99 -4.49
N GLY A 83 -2.05 -19.63 -4.70
CA GLY A 83 -1.96 -21.06 -4.97
C GLY A 83 -2.31 -21.48 -6.41
N THR A 84 -2.71 -20.56 -7.27
CA THR A 84 -3.01 -20.83 -8.69
C THR A 84 -1.78 -20.63 -9.60
N PRO A 85 -1.72 -21.26 -10.79
CA PRO A 85 -0.68 -20.98 -11.78
C PRO A 85 -0.65 -19.51 -12.25
N GLU A 86 -1.80 -18.82 -12.21
CA GLU A 86 -1.95 -17.44 -12.68
C GLU A 86 -1.52 -16.40 -11.62
N CYS A 87 -1.19 -16.82 -10.40
CA CYS A 87 -0.88 -15.95 -9.25
C CYS A 87 0.06 -14.79 -9.63
N SER A 88 1.25 -15.08 -10.19
CA SER A 88 2.19 -14.01 -10.55
C SER A 88 1.60 -13.03 -11.57
N ALA A 89 0.83 -13.52 -12.55
CA ALA A 89 0.26 -12.66 -13.59
C ALA A 89 -0.85 -11.76 -13.04
N VAL A 90 -1.67 -12.27 -12.12
CA VAL A 90 -2.71 -11.50 -11.44
C VAL A 90 -2.09 -10.39 -10.58
N TYR A 91 -1.07 -10.70 -9.77
CA TYR A 91 -0.34 -9.69 -8.98
C TYR A 91 0.32 -8.62 -9.87
N ASP A 92 0.95 -9.00 -10.99
CA ASP A 92 1.57 -8.05 -11.91
C ASP A 92 0.52 -7.16 -12.62
N ALA A 93 -0.67 -7.70 -12.92
CA ALA A 93 -1.77 -6.94 -13.51
C ALA A 93 -2.35 -5.92 -12.52
N THR A 94 -2.65 -6.34 -11.29
CA THR A 94 -3.15 -5.45 -10.24
C THR A 94 -2.13 -4.35 -9.89
N LEU A 95 -0.83 -4.67 -9.86
CA LEU A 95 0.21 -3.67 -9.65
C LEU A 95 0.19 -2.56 -10.72
N LYS A 96 0.01 -2.93 -12.00
CA LYS A 96 -0.06 -1.96 -13.11
C LYS A 96 -1.29 -1.07 -13.02
N GLU A 97 -2.42 -1.64 -12.60
CA GLU A 97 -3.66 -0.90 -12.37
C GLU A 97 -3.46 0.16 -11.26
N ILE A 98 -2.97 -0.27 -10.09
CA ILE A 98 -2.65 0.63 -8.97
C ILE A 98 -1.69 1.74 -9.41
N ALA A 99 -0.60 1.40 -10.12
CA ALA A 99 0.37 2.38 -10.57
C ALA A 99 -0.22 3.41 -11.55
N SER A 100 -1.17 2.98 -12.39
CA SER A 100 -1.84 3.86 -13.36
C SER A 100 -2.76 4.86 -12.65
N GLU A 101 -3.57 4.40 -11.69
CA GLU A 101 -4.45 5.25 -10.90
C GLU A 101 -3.66 6.26 -10.05
N MET A 102 -2.60 5.81 -9.38
CA MET A 102 -1.73 6.70 -8.62
C MET A 102 -1.06 7.75 -9.52
N GLY A 103 -0.61 7.34 -10.71
CA GLY A 103 -0.05 8.27 -11.70
C GLY A 103 -1.07 9.30 -12.19
N TYR A 104 -2.32 8.91 -12.39
CA TYR A 104 -3.40 9.83 -12.74
C TYR A 104 -3.69 10.82 -11.61
N LEU A 105 -3.84 10.35 -10.37
CA LEU A 105 -4.09 11.19 -9.20
C LEU A 105 -3.00 12.24 -9.00
N VAL A 106 -1.73 11.85 -9.10
CA VAL A 106 -0.61 12.81 -8.97
C VAL A 106 -0.68 13.90 -10.05
N ARG A 107 -1.07 13.57 -11.28
CA ARG A 107 -1.24 14.55 -12.36
C ARG A 107 -2.42 15.50 -12.15
N GLN A 108 -3.46 15.09 -11.43
CA GLN A 108 -4.60 15.95 -11.10
C GLN A 108 -4.30 16.93 -9.95
N LEU A 109 -3.28 16.63 -9.15
CA LEU A 109 -2.86 17.43 -7.98
C LEU A 109 -1.67 18.36 -8.28
N ALA A 110 -1.07 18.25 -9.46
CA ALA A 110 0.05 19.06 -9.96
C ALA A 110 -0.45 20.15 -10.92
#